data_AF-A0A529L4G3-F1
#
_entry.id   AF-A0A529L4G3-F1
#
_cell.length_a   1.000
_cell.length_b   1.000
_cell.length_c   1.000
_cell.angle_alpha   90.00
_cell.angle_beta   90.00
_cell.angle_gamma   90.00
#
_symmetry.space_group_name_H-M   'P 1'
#
loop_
_entity.id
_entity.type
_entity.pdbx_description
1 polymer ?
#
loop_
_entity_poly.entity_id
_entity_poly.type
_entity_poly.pdbx_seq_one_letter_code
_entity_poly.pdbx_strand_id
1 'polypeptide(L)'
;PEDGSWPPELDVVEMYGQSPNSLLMTAHTNETGTHTKVGSTVNVSDTAGFHTYGLLWTPEKLVWTYDGVQVAEVATPSDMNKPMYMLVDLAVGGQAGAPPDHLATPAQMKIDYVHAYTLDSAPATALNVASSSTTTQTTQSIATYSIASSTLHGGSEFGGHA
;
A
#
# COMPACT_ATOMS: atom_id res chain seq x y z
N PRO A 1 0.19 -10.88 -3.81
CA PRO A 1 0.91 -12.15 -3.53
C PRO A 1 2.19 -12.28 -4.36
N GLU A 2 3.27 -12.82 -3.80
CA GLU A 2 4.56 -12.98 -4.51
C GLU A 2 4.45 -13.85 -5.79
N ASP A 3 3.50 -14.78 -5.81
CA ASP A 3 3.22 -15.65 -6.96
C ASP A 3 2.35 -14.99 -8.06
N GLY A 4 1.97 -13.73 -7.89
CA GLY A 4 1.11 -12.99 -8.81
C GLY A 4 -0.35 -13.42 -8.81
N SER A 5 -0.76 -14.31 -7.90
CA SER A 5 -2.17 -14.64 -7.72
C SER A 5 -2.96 -13.45 -7.17
N TRP A 6 -4.27 -13.46 -7.37
CA TRP A 6 -5.18 -12.49 -6.78
C TRP A 6 -6.58 -13.09 -6.63
N PRO A 7 -7.29 -12.79 -5.53
CA PRO A 7 -6.79 -12.35 -4.21
C PRO A 7 -5.83 -13.38 -3.57
N PRO A 8 -5.12 -13.07 -2.46
CA PRO A 8 -5.34 -11.93 -1.55
C PRO A 8 -4.55 -10.64 -1.88
N GLU A 9 -5.08 -9.47 -1.50
CA GLU A 9 -4.41 -8.15 -1.59
C GLU A 9 -4.72 -7.27 -0.36
N LEU A 10 -3.72 -6.50 0.09
CA LEU A 10 -3.80 -5.59 1.22
C LEU A 10 -3.48 -4.16 0.79
N ASP A 11 -4.50 -3.30 0.83
CA ASP A 11 -4.37 -1.88 0.56
C ASP A 11 -4.02 -1.16 1.86
N VAL A 12 -2.75 -0.76 2.00
CA VAL A 12 -2.30 0.06 3.14
C VAL A 12 -3.01 1.42 3.13
N VAL A 13 -3.15 2.00 1.94
CA VAL A 13 -3.94 3.21 1.70
C VAL A 13 -4.26 3.33 0.21
N GLU A 14 -5.52 3.59 -0.09
CA GLU A 14 -6.01 4.07 -1.39
C GLU A 14 -6.69 5.42 -1.18
N MET A 15 -6.56 6.33 -2.15
CA MET A 15 -7.17 7.65 -2.10
C MET A 15 -7.62 8.10 -3.48
N TYR A 16 -8.78 8.75 -3.55
CA TYR A 16 -9.24 9.39 -4.77
C TYR A 16 -8.91 10.88 -4.74
N GLY A 17 -8.36 11.40 -5.84
CA GLY A 17 -7.98 12.82 -5.94
C GLY A 17 -9.16 13.79 -5.74
N GLN A 18 -10.40 13.36 -6.01
CA GLN A 18 -11.61 14.16 -5.77
C GLN A 18 -12.04 14.18 -4.28
N SER A 19 -11.51 13.27 -3.47
CA SER A 19 -11.82 13.12 -2.05
C SER A 19 -10.52 12.94 -1.24
N PRO A 20 -9.63 13.94 -1.23
CA PRO A 20 -8.25 13.79 -0.74
C PRO A 20 -8.13 13.50 0.75
N ASN A 21 -9.20 13.61 1.53
CA ASN A 21 -9.20 13.34 2.96
C ASN A 21 -9.86 12.00 3.32
N SER A 22 -10.28 11.23 2.32
CA SER A 22 -10.92 9.93 2.50
C SER A 22 -9.90 8.84 2.21
N LEU A 23 -9.44 8.17 3.28
CA LEU A 23 -8.54 7.03 3.20
C LEU A 23 -9.36 5.74 3.03
N LEU A 24 -9.07 4.98 1.97
CA LEU A 24 -9.65 3.67 1.75
C LEU A 24 -8.60 2.62 2.16
N MET A 25 -9.00 1.74 3.08
CA MET A 25 -8.13 0.71 3.63
C MET A 25 -8.85 -0.61 3.51
N THR A 26 -8.32 -1.49 2.67
CA THR A 26 -9.05 -2.65 2.17
C THR A 26 -8.18 -3.90 2.21
N ALA A 27 -8.82 -5.03 2.48
CA ALA A 27 -8.28 -6.35 2.26
C ALA A 27 -9.20 -7.06 1.27
N HIS A 28 -8.68 -7.36 0.09
CA HIS A 28 -9.36 -8.18 -0.92
C HIS A 28 -9.08 -9.65 -0.63
N THR A 29 -10.13 -10.45 -0.50
CA THR A 29 -10.05 -11.83 0.00
C THR A 29 -11.02 -12.76 -0.73
N ASN A 30 -10.63 -14.02 -0.82
CA ASN A 30 -11.44 -15.16 -1.26
C ASN A 30 -11.79 -16.11 -0.10
N GLU A 31 -11.66 -15.68 1.17
CA GLU A 31 -11.93 -16.52 2.35
C GLU A 31 -13.31 -17.19 2.30
N THR A 32 -14.32 -16.53 1.74
CA THR A 32 -15.69 -17.07 1.60
C THR A 32 -15.89 -17.92 0.34
N GLY A 33 -14.83 -18.23 -0.41
CA GLY A 33 -14.87 -18.97 -1.68
C GLY A 33 -15.16 -18.11 -2.92
N THR A 34 -15.41 -16.81 -2.75
CA THR A 34 -15.59 -15.80 -3.81
C THR A 34 -14.96 -14.49 -3.39
N HIS A 35 -14.66 -13.62 -4.35
CA HIS A 35 -14.06 -12.32 -4.05
C HIS A 35 -15.00 -11.48 -3.18
N THR A 36 -14.46 -11.02 -2.07
CA THR A 36 -15.07 -10.04 -1.18
C THR A 36 -13.99 -9.07 -0.70
N LYS A 37 -14.44 -8.00 -0.03
CA LYS A 37 -13.54 -7.03 0.59
C LYS A 37 -13.96 -6.79 2.04
N VAL A 38 -12.97 -6.67 2.92
CA VAL A 38 -13.15 -6.20 4.30
C VAL A 38 -12.24 -5.00 4.52
N GLY A 39 -12.68 -4.03 5.31
CA GLY A 39 -11.93 -2.78 5.44
C GLY A 39 -12.74 -1.63 6.00
N SER A 40 -12.22 -0.42 5.85
CA SER A 40 -12.85 0.81 6.31
C SER A 40 -12.50 1.97 5.41
N THR A 41 -13.42 2.93 5.33
CA THR A 41 -13.14 4.27 4.79
C THR A 41 -13.08 5.24 5.96
N VAL A 42 -11.94 5.89 6.14
CA VAL A 42 -11.72 6.84 7.24
C VAL A 42 -11.48 8.23 6.69
N ASN A 43 -12.21 9.21 7.23
CA ASN A 43 -11.96 10.61 6.92
C ASN A 43 -10.97 11.21 7.92
N VAL A 44 -9.92 11.85 7.40
CA VAL A 44 -8.91 12.57 8.18
C VAL A 44 -9.05 14.08 8.00
N SER A 45 -8.50 14.86 8.93
CA SER A 45 -8.64 16.32 8.90
C SER A 45 -7.82 16.99 7.80
N ASP A 46 -6.69 16.39 7.44
CA ASP A 46 -5.74 16.92 6.46
C ASP A 46 -5.00 15.75 5.81
N THR A 47 -4.50 15.94 4.59
CA THR A 47 -3.55 15.03 3.92
C THR A 47 -2.46 15.81 3.18
N ALA A 48 -2.38 17.13 3.41
CA ALA A 48 -1.39 17.99 2.81
C ALA A 48 0.00 17.77 3.42
N GLY A 49 1.00 17.58 2.56
CA GLY A 49 2.37 17.33 2.99
C GLY A 49 2.66 15.84 3.16
N PHE A 50 3.69 15.53 3.96
CA PHE A 50 4.07 14.15 4.24
C PHE A 50 3.33 13.64 5.47
N HIS A 51 2.76 12.45 5.36
CA HIS A 51 2.10 11.69 6.42
C HIS A 51 2.62 10.26 6.43
N THR A 52 2.45 9.58 7.56
CA THR A 52 2.77 8.15 7.66
C THR A 52 1.50 7.31 7.59
N TYR A 53 1.50 6.35 6.67
CA TYR A 53 0.44 5.36 6.50
C TYR A 53 1.05 4.00 6.82
N GLY A 54 0.36 3.21 7.63
CA GLY A 54 0.90 1.93 8.08
C GLY A 54 -0.18 0.87 8.20
N LEU A 55 0.25 -0.38 8.00
CA LEU A 55 -0.55 -1.57 8.24
C LEU A 55 0.25 -2.52 9.13
N LEU A 56 -0.29 -2.84 10.29
CA LEU A 56 0.13 -3.99 11.08
C LEU A 56 -0.68 -5.20 10.60
N TRP A 57 0.03 -6.17 10.03
CA TRP A 57 -0.55 -7.44 9.59
C TRP A 57 -0.08 -8.57 10.52
N THR A 58 -1.04 -9.17 11.21
CA THR A 58 -0.85 -10.34 12.08
C THR A 58 -1.81 -11.46 11.66
N PRO A 59 -1.59 -12.71 12.10
CA PRO A 59 -2.55 -13.79 11.85
C PRO A 59 -3.96 -13.50 12.39
N GLU A 60 -4.09 -12.69 13.44
CA GLU A 60 -5.37 -12.42 14.09
C GLU A 60 -6.06 -11.16 13.54
N LYS A 61 -5.29 -10.12 13.23
CA LYS A 61 -5.86 -8.83 12.82
C LYS A 61 -4.99 -8.02 11.86
N LEU A 62 -5.68 -7.18 11.10
CA LEU A 62 -5.15 -6.09 10.30
C LEU A 62 -5.48 -4.78 11.03
N VAL A 63 -4.46 -3.96 11.28
CA VAL A 63 -4.62 -2.64 11.92
C VAL A 63 -3.99 -1.58 11.05
N TRP A 64 -4.81 -0.65 10.56
CA TRP A 64 -4.34 0.50 9.80
C TRP A 64 -4.07 1.69 10.72
N THR A 65 -3.01 2.42 10.39
CA THR A 65 -2.58 3.61 11.11
C THR A 65 -2.40 4.79 10.16
N TYR A 66 -2.73 5.97 10.66
CA TYR A 66 -2.46 7.25 10.02
C TYR A 66 -1.75 8.14 11.05
N ASP A 67 -0.57 8.63 10.71
CA ASP A 67 0.34 9.36 11.62
C ASP A 67 0.60 8.62 12.93
N GLY A 68 0.78 7.30 12.84
CA GLY A 68 1.03 6.41 13.97
C GLY A 68 -0.20 6.14 14.86
N VAL A 69 -1.36 6.72 14.54
CA VAL A 69 -2.61 6.50 15.27
C VAL A 69 -3.43 5.43 14.56
N GLN A 70 -3.89 4.42 15.30
CA GLN A 70 -4.83 3.42 14.78
C GLN A 70 -6.15 4.08 14.33
N VAL A 71 -6.54 3.81 13.09
CA VAL A 71 -7.74 4.38 12.46
C VAL A 71 -8.74 3.33 11.99
N ALA A 72 -8.29 2.10 11.74
CA ALA A 72 -9.16 0.97 11.43
C ALA A 72 -8.56 -0.35 11.92
N GLU A 73 -9.41 -1.31 12.21
CA GLU A 73 -9.03 -2.67 12.58
C GLU A 73 -10.07 -3.66 12.09
N VAL A 74 -9.62 -4.78 11.50
CA VAL A 74 -10.47 -5.93 11.15
C VAL A 74 -9.75 -7.23 11.51
N ALA A 75 -10.51 -8.33 11.65
CA ALA A 75 -9.91 -9.66 11.72
C ALA A 75 -9.20 -9.99 10.40
N THR A 76 -8.03 -10.64 10.47
CA THR A 76 -7.29 -11.05 9.27
C THR A 76 -8.04 -12.17 8.56
N PRO A 77 -8.43 -11.99 7.28
CA PRO A 77 -9.00 -13.07 6.48
C PRO A 77 -8.06 -14.28 6.44
N SER A 78 -8.58 -15.50 6.53
CA SER A 78 -7.78 -16.72 6.63
C SER A 78 -6.90 -17.02 5.41
N ASP A 79 -7.15 -16.40 4.26
CA ASP A 79 -6.30 -16.48 3.06
C ASP A 79 -5.16 -15.45 3.03
N MET A 80 -5.12 -14.49 3.96
CA MET A 80 -4.03 -13.51 4.17
C MET A 80 -2.85 -14.13 4.93
N ASN A 81 -2.27 -15.19 4.36
CA ASN A 81 -1.20 -15.98 5.00
C ASN A 81 -0.06 -16.36 4.04
N LYS A 82 0.06 -15.66 2.91
CA LYS A 82 1.08 -15.90 1.89
C LYS A 82 2.02 -14.69 1.76
N PRO A 83 3.30 -14.89 1.40
CA PRO A 83 4.20 -13.78 1.07
C PRO A 83 3.59 -12.84 0.01
N MET A 84 3.81 -11.54 0.20
CA MET A 84 3.37 -10.48 -0.70
C MET A 84 4.54 -9.56 -1.05
N TYR A 85 4.41 -8.86 -2.18
CA TYR A 85 5.29 -7.75 -2.54
C TYR A 85 4.55 -6.43 -2.29
N MET A 86 5.31 -5.35 -2.10
CA MET A 86 4.76 -4.00 -2.00
C MET A 86 4.65 -3.37 -3.40
N LEU A 87 3.52 -2.72 -3.66
CA LEU A 87 3.29 -1.91 -4.85
C LEU A 87 2.96 -0.49 -4.42
N VAL A 88 3.50 0.48 -5.15
CA VAL A 88 3.19 1.90 -4.94
C VAL A 88 3.06 2.56 -6.31
N ASP A 89 1.86 3.08 -6.61
CA ASP A 89 1.56 3.71 -7.89
C ASP A 89 0.76 4.99 -7.74
N LEU A 90 0.67 5.75 -8.84
CA LEU A 90 -0.19 6.90 -8.97
C LEU A 90 -1.03 6.72 -10.24
N ALA A 91 -2.16 6.03 -10.11
CA ALA A 91 -3.11 5.86 -11.19
C ALA A 91 -3.77 7.19 -11.61
N VAL A 92 -4.05 7.31 -12.91
CA VAL A 92 -4.86 8.39 -13.48
C VAL A 92 -6.02 7.74 -14.21
N GLY A 93 -7.25 7.99 -13.76
CA GLY A 93 -8.44 7.35 -14.34
C GLY A 93 -9.00 6.22 -13.47
N GLY A 94 -9.54 5.19 -14.12
CA GLY A 94 -10.00 3.97 -13.46
C GLY A 94 -11.29 4.15 -12.67
N GLN A 95 -11.38 3.53 -11.49
CA GLN A 95 -12.55 3.63 -10.60
C GLN A 95 -12.81 5.08 -10.16
N ALA A 96 -11.78 5.93 -10.15
CA ALA A 96 -11.90 7.36 -9.89
C ALA A 96 -12.61 8.15 -11.02
N GLY A 97 -12.90 7.51 -12.15
CA GLY A 97 -13.45 8.14 -13.35
C GLY A 97 -12.40 8.82 -14.22
N ALA A 98 -12.80 9.33 -15.38
CA ALA A 98 -11.88 10.00 -16.31
C ALA A 98 -11.29 11.28 -15.68
N PRO A 99 -10.00 11.58 -15.91
CA PRO A 99 -9.40 12.81 -15.42
C PRO A 99 -10.10 14.03 -16.04
N PRO A 100 -10.42 15.08 -15.26
CA PRO A 100 -11.03 16.28 -15.80
C PRO A 100 -10.04 17.08 -16.66
N ASP A 101 -10.54 17.87 -17.60
CA ASP A 101 -9.73 18.72 -18.50
C ASP A 101 -8.79 19.70 -17.76
N HIS A 102 -9.12 20.02 -16.51
CA HIS A 102 -8.36 20.93 -15.65
C HIS A 102 -7.51 20.19 -14.60
N LEU A 103 -7.25 18.89 -14.77
CA LEU A 103 -6.34 18.16 -13.91
C LEU A 103 -4.97 18.84 -13.90
N ALA A 104 -4.50 19.21 -12.71
CA ALA A 104 -3.17 19.76 -12.54
C ALA A 104 -2.13 18.69 -12.93
N THR A 105 -1.38 18.94 -14.00
CA THR A 105 -0.36 18.03 -14.51
C THR A 105 1.02 18.70 -14.55
N PRO A 106 2.10 17.97 -14.21
CA PRO A 106 2.10 16.58 -13.75
C PRO A 106 1.58 16.44 -12.31
N ALA A 107 0.72 15.46 -12.08
CA ALA A 107 0.41 15.01 -10.73
C ALA A 107 1.64 14.30 -10.15
N GLN A 108 1.88 14.46 -8.85
CA GLN A 108 3.05 13.91 -8.19
C GLN A 108 2.63 13.16 -6.93
N MET A 109 3.19 11.96 -6.77
CA MET A 109 3.21 11.25 -5.49
C MET A 109 4.65 11.30 -4.99
N LYS A 110 4.85 11.94 -3.84
CA LYS A 110 6.16 12.07 -3.21
C LYS A 110 6.24 11.09 -2.05
N ILE A 111 7.26 10.25 -2.06
CA ILE A 111 7.49 9.22 -1.04
C ILE A 111 8.88 9.45 -0.49
N ASP A 112 8.96 9.71 0.81
CA ASP A 112 10.24 9.86 1.49
C ASP A 112 10.87 8.48 1.73
N TYR A 113 10.08 7.54 2.26
CA TYR A 113 10.52 6.17 2.51
C TYR A 113 9.38 5.16 2.43
N VAL A 114 9.78 3.90 2.21
CA VAL A 114 8.97 2.72 2.50
C VAL A 114 9.77 1.82 3.43
N HIS A 115 9.12 1.34 4.50
CA HIS A 115 9.71 0.43 5.47
C HIS A 115 8.81 -0.79 5.67
N ALA A 116 9.43 -1.96 5.76
CA ALA A 116 8.77 -3.19 6.21
C ALA A 116 9.51 -3.70 7.44
N TYR A 117 8.76 -4.11 8.46
CA TYR A 117 9.30 -4.60 9.72
C TYR A 117 8.68 -5.96 10.05
N THR A 118 9.45 -6.80 10.72
CA THR A 118 8.95 -8.02 11.37
C THR A 118 8.76 -7.75 12.84
N LEU A 119 7.67 -8.26 13.43
CA LEU A 119 7.51 -8.24 14.88
C LEU A 119 8.59 -9.12 15.53
N ASP A 120 9.10 -8.72 16.70
CA ASP A 120 10.18 -9.42 17.41
C ASP A 120 9.89 -10.91 17.69
N SER A 121 8.62 -11.31 17.68
CA SER A 121 8.14 -12.67 17.88
C SER A 121 7.93 -13.48 16.59
N ALA A 122 8.13 -12.89 15.41
CA ALA A 122 7.96 -13.56 14.12
C ALA A 122 9.30 -14.06 13.55
N PRO A 123 9.40 -15.29 13.02
CA PRO A 123 10.61 -15.72 12.33
C PRO A 123 10.81 -14.88 11.07
N ALA A 124 11.88 -14.10 11.03
CA ALA A 124 12.21 -13.27 9.87
C ALA A 124 12.62 -14.15 8.68
N THR A 125 11.77 -14.26 7.66
CA THR A 125 12.19 -14.73 6.34
C THR A 125 12.91 -13.60 5.63
N ALA A 126 14.14 -13.85 5.15
CA ALA A 126 14.91 -12.84 4.42
C ALA A 126 14.13 -12.41 3.15
N LEU A 127 13.83 -11.11 3.05
CA LEU A 127 13.22 -10.52 1.87
C LEU A 127 14.19 -10.65 0.68
N ASN A 128 13.77 -11.34 -0.39
CA ASN A 128 14.52 -11.36 -1.64
C ASN A 128 14.22 -10.09 -2.43
N VAL A 129 14.96 -9.01 -2.14
CA VAL A 129 14.83 -7.76 -2.88
C VAL A 129 15.82 -7.73 -4.04
N ALA A 130 15.31 -7.82 -5.27
CA ALA A 130 16.10 -7.56 -6.47
C ALA A 130 16.32 -6.05 -6.59
N SER A 131 17.49 -5.55 -6.19
CA SER A 131 17.96 -4.20 -6.52
C SER A 131 19.49 -4.19 -6.62
N SER A 132 19.99 -3.79 -7.78
CA SER A 132 21.41 -3.66 -8.07
C SER A 132 22.02 -2.45 -7.36
N SER A 133 22.57 -2.64 -6.17
CA SER A 133 23.66 -1.77 -5.67
C SER A 133 24.46 -2.48 -4.58
N THR A 134 25.78 -2.45 -4.73
CA THR A 134 26.76 -3.08 -3.83
C THR A 134 27.02 -2.15 -2.65
N THR A 135 26.91 -2.63 -1.40
CA THR A 135 27.85 -2.40 -0.26
C THR A 135 27.44 -3.29 0.95
N THR A 136 28.43 -3.67 1.76
CA THR A 136 28.47 -4.76 2.76
C THR A 136 28.28 -4.31 4.23
N GLN A 137 27.54 -5.14 5.02
CA GLN A 137 27.43 -5.30 6.50
C GLN A 137 26.91 -4.11 7.34
N THR A 138 26.03 -4.23 8.35
CA THR A 138 25.89 -5.21 9.46
C THR A 138 24.40 -5.36 9.89
N THR A 139 24.04 -6.51 10.47
CA THR A 139 22.69 -7.01 10.82
C THR A 139 21.81 -6.07 11.68
N GLN A 140 20.86 -5.42 11.01
CA GLN A 140 19.42 -5.35 11.35
C GLN A 140 18.71 -5.29 10.00
N SER A 141 17.77 -6.18 9.69
CA SER A 141 17.10 -6.16 8.38
C SER A 141 16.02 -5.07 8.36
N ILE A 142 16.46 -3.82 8.43
CA ILE A 142 15.69 -2.64 8.03
C ILE A 142 15.97 -2.47 6.55
N ALA A 143 14.97 -2.74 5.72
CA ALA A 143 15.03 -2.37 4.31
C ALA A 143 14.45 -0.95 4.19
N THR A 144 15.32 0.06 4.25
CA THR A 144 14.97 1.46 3.94
C THR A 144 15.19 1.70 2.46
N TYR A 145 14.10 1.99 1.73
CA TYR A 145 14.18 2.41 0.34
C TYR A 145 13.69 3.84 0.20
N SER A 146 14.55 4.72 -0.29
CA SER A 146 14.19 6.06 -0.75
C SER A 146 13.90 5.99 -2.25
N ILE A 147 12.63 6.08 -2.63
CA ILE A 147 12.25 6.23 -4.04
C ILE A 147 12.11 7.72 -4.36
N ALA A 148 13.13 8.29 -4.99
CA ALA A 148 13.08 9.68 -5.42
C ALA A 148 12.03 9.84 -6.54
N SER A 149 10.91 10.47 -6.19
CA SER A 149 9.85 11.05 -7.04
C SER A 149 9.60 10.39 -8.41
N SER A 150 8.45 9.73 -8.57
CA SER A 150 7.93 9.45 -9.92
C SER A 150 7.29 10.73 -10.49
N THR A 151 7.80 11.21 -11.62
CA THR A 151 7.17 12.25 -12.44
C THR A 151 6.72 11.60 -13.74
N LEU A 152 5.42 11.40 -13.93
CA LEU A 152 4.88 10.85 -15.18
C LEU A 152 4.58 11.99 -16.16
N HIS A 153 5.23 11.92 -17.33
CA HIS A 153 4.84 12.66 -18.53
C HIS A 153 3.87 11.79 -19.32
N GLY A 154 2.78 12.40 -19.81
CA GLY A 154 1.63 11.69 -20.38
C GLY A 154 2.00 10.58 -21.38
N GLY A 155 1.50 9.37 -21.09
CA GLY A 155 1.63 8.20 -21.97
C GLY A 155 1.15 6.90 -21.31
N SER A 156 0.01 6.39 -21.81
CA SER A 156 -0.55 5.03 -21.74
C SER A 156 -0.50 4.23 -20.42
N GLU A 157 -1.66 4.23 -19.75
CA GLU A 157 -2.36 3.13 -19.06
C GLU A 157 -1.57 1.86 -18.70
N PHE A 158 -1.26 1.72 -17.40
CA PHE A 158 -1.46 0.46 -16.69
C PHE A 158 -2.62 0.68 -15.72
N GLY A 159 -3.81 0.23 -16.13
CA GLY A 159 -4.97 0.20 -15.25
C GLY A 159 -4.74 -0.83 -14.15
N GLY A 160 -4.77 -0.36 -12.89
CA GLY A 160 -4.88 -1.23 -11.73
C GLY A 160 -6.15 -2.06 -11.86
N HIS A 161 -5.99 -3.37 -12.02
CA HIS A 161 -7.06 -4.32 -11.86
C HIS A 161 -7.19 -4.62 -10.38
N ALA A 162 -8.29 -4.14 -9.80
CA ALA A 162 -8.86 -4.63 -8.55
C ALA A 162 -9.53 -6.00 -8.74
#